data_AF-A0A2G0QE10-F1
#
_entry.id   AF-A0A2G0QE10-F1
#
_cell.length_a   1.000
_cell.length_b   1.000
_cell.length_c   1.000
_cell.angle_alpha   90.00
_cell.angle_beta   90.00
_cell.angle_gamma   90.00
#
_symmetry.space_group_name_H-M   'P 1'
#
loop_
_entity.id
_entity.type
_entity.pdbx_description
1 polymer ?
#
loop_
_entity_poly.entity_id
_entity_poly.type
_entity_poly.pdbx_seq_one_letter_code
_entity_poly.pdbx_strand_id
1 'polypeptide(L)'
;MNINVSHWYLYLIRTRNGSLYTGITTDISRRFMQHTSGKGAKALRGKGPLTIVYQSSVKDRGIALRMEYCVKKLSKQQKEKLVITQPLCITTYLMTTDLSEKCLPEITPSTITYSQNGQNK
;
A
#
# COMPACT_ATOMS: atom_id res chain seq x y z
N MET A 1 -6.65 28.75 -3.66
CA MET A 1 -5.50 27.89 -3.30
C MET A 1 -5.88 26.46 -3.62
N ASN A 2 -5.29 25.85 -4.66
CA ASN A 2 -5.54 24.44 -4.97
C ASN A 2 -4.68 23.60 -4.03
N ILE A 3 -5.30 23.04 -2.99
CA ILE A 3 -4.64 22.05 -2.13
C ILE A 3 -4.47 20.79 -2.98
N ASN A 4 -3.30 20.62 -3.59
CA ASN A 4 -2.97 19.39 -4.30
C ASN A 4 -2.61 18.31 -3.27
N VAL A 5 -3.62 17.70 -2.68
CA VAL A 5 -3.47 16.47 -1.91
C VAL A 5 -3.18 15.34 -2.88
N SER A 6 -1.90 15.09 -3.12
CA SER A 6 -1.46 13.92 -3.90
C SER A 6 -1.77 12.65 -3.10
N HIS A 7 -2.88 12.00 -3.45
CA HIS A 7 -3.28 10.73 -2.84
C HIS A 7 -2.34 9.62 -3.30
N TRP A 8 -1.76 8.93 -2.32
CA TRP A 8 -1.02 7.69 -2.57
C TRP A 8 -1.99 6.52 -2.45
N TYR A 9 -1.65 5.41 -3.08
CA TYR A 9 -2.40 4.18 -3.00
C TYR A 9 -1.44 3.06 -2.64
N LEU A 10 -1.86 2.20 -1.70
CA LEU A 10 -1.30 0.88 -1.52
C LEU A 10 -2.15 -0.11 -2.31
N TYR A 11 -1.52 -1.04 -3.01
CA TYR A 11 -2.22 -2.07 -3.79
C TYR A 11 -1.54 -3.43 -3.65
N LEU A 12 -2.35 -4.49 -3.83
CA LEU A 12 -1.87 -5.86 -3.97
C LEU A 12 -2.20 -6.41 -5.37
N ILE A 13 -1.23 -7.08 -5.97
CA ILE A 13 -1.39 -7.84 -7.21
C ILE A 13 -1.26 -9.32 -6.91
N ARG A 14 -2.21 -10.12 -7.40
CA ARG A 14 -2.12 -11.57 -7.44
C ARG A 14 -1.56 -12.01 -8.81
N THR A 15 -0.58 -12.89 -8.77
CA THR A 15 -0.01 -13.56 -9.97
C THR A 15 -0.71 -14.88 -10.25
N ARG A 16 -0.46 -15.49 -11.42
CA ARG A 16 -1.02 -16.80 -11.81
C ARG A 16 -0.86 -17.88 -10.75
N ASN A 17 0.30 -17.95 -10.10
CA ASN A 17 0.60 -18.94 -9.07
C ASN A 17 0.06 -18.57 -7.68
N GLY A 18 -0.83 -17.57 -7.59
CA GLY A 18 -1.44 -17.14 -6.34
C GLY A 18 -0.52 -16.35 -5.41
N SER A 19 0.68 -15.97 -5.83
CA SER A 19 1.57 -15.12 -5.02
C SER A 19 1.04 -13.69 -4.99
N LEU A 20 1.23 -13.01 -3.85
CA LEU A 20 0.81 -11.63 -3.65
C LEU A 20 2.01 -10.69 -3.66
N TYR A 21 1.97 -9.70 -4.56
CA TYR A 21 2.88 -8.58 -4.60
C TYR A 21 2.23 -7.36 -3.95
N THR A 22 2.99 -6.58 -3.19
CA THR A 22 2.55 -5.33 -2.56
C THR A 22 3.34 -4.17 -3.13
N GLY A 23 2.64 -3.10 -3.52
CA GLY A 23 3.27 -1.87 -4.00
C GLY A 23 2.49 -0.62 -3.58
N ILE A 24 3.12 0.54 -3.78
CA ILE A 24 2.46 1.84 -3.68
C ILE A 24 2.60 2.65 -4.97
N THR A 25 1.66 3.56 -5.22
CA THR A 25 1.69 4.47 -6.38
C THR A 25 0.71 5.63 -6.20
N THR A 26 0.88 6.71 -6.95
CA THR A 26 -0.13 7.78 -7.09
C THR A 26 -1.15 7.48 -8.21
N ASP A 27 -0.87 6.51 -9.07
CA ASP A 27 -1.72 6.13 -10.20
C ASP A 27 -1.69 4.61 -10.40
N ILE A 28 -2.74 3.95 -9.91
CA ILE A 28 -2.89 2.49 -9.93
C ILE A 28 -2.96 1.97 -11.36
N SER A 29 -3.79 2.59 -12.21
CA SER A 29 -4.01 2.16 -13.59
C SER A 29 -2.73 2.18 -14.39
N ARG A 30 -1.99 3.30 -14.37
CA ARG A 30 -0.70 3.42 -15.04
C ARG A 30 0.30 2.42 -14.50
N ARG A 31 0.38 2.23 -13.18
CA ARG A 31 1.35 1.31 -12.57
C ARG A 31 1.03 -0.15 -12.89
N PHE A 32 -0.24 -0.52 -12.91
CA PHE A 32 -0.68 -1.86 -13.30
C PHE A 32 -0.36 -2.16 -14.76
N MET A 33 -0.63 -1.23 -15.69
CA MET A 33 -0.24 -1.36 -17.09
C MET A 33 1.27 -1.61 -17.24
N GLN A 34 2.11 -0.84 -16.53
CA GLN A 34 3.57 -1.05 -16.53
C GLN A 34 3.96 -2.47 -16.09
N HIS A 35 3.31 -3.01 -15.05
CA HIS A 35 3.56 -4.39 -14.60
C HIS A 35 3.12 -5.41 -15.66
N THR A 36 1.93 -5.26 -16.23
CA THR A 36 1.41 -6.16 -17.27
C THR A 36 2.27 -6.14 -18.54
N SER A 37 2.88 -5.00 -18.87
CA SER A 37 3.79 -4.87 -20.01
C SER A 37 5.25 -5.28 -19.71
N GLY A 38 5.53 -5.86 -18.52
CA GLY A 38 6.87 -6.29 -18.11
C GLY A 38 7.88 -5.18 -17.78
N LYS A 39 7.44 -3.91 -17.81
CA LYS A 39 8.25 -2.70 -17.52
C LYS A 39 8.17 -2.26 -16.06
N GLY A 40 7.36 -2.93 -15.25
CA GLY A 40 7.20 -2.70 -13.82
C GLY A 40 8.22 -3.44 -12.97
N ALA A 41 7.78 -3.97 -11.82
CA ALA A 41 8.64 -4.66 -10.88
C ALA A 41 9.22 -5.94 -11.50
N LYS A 42 10.54 -6.17 -11.33
CA LYS A 42 11.21 -7.43 -11.73
C LYS A 42 10.50 -8.66 -11.15
N ALA A 43 9.96 -8.54 -9.94
CA ALA A 43 9.23 -9.60 -9.27
C ALA A 43 7.92 -10.02 -9.97
N LEU A 44 7.35 -9.19 -10.86
CA LEU A 44 6.09 -9.46 -11.59
C LEU A 44 6.31 -9.79 -13.07
N ARG A 45 7.50 -9.54 -13.62
CA ARG A 45 7.82 -9.82 -15.02
C ARG A 45 7.60 -11.30 -15.34
N GLY A 46 6.82 -11.59 -16.38
CA GLY A 46 6.50 -12.95 -16.80
C GLY A 46 5.56 -13.74 -15.88
N LYS A 47 5.03 -13.14 -14.80
CA LYS A 47 4.15 -13.82 -13.83
C LYS A 47 2.65 -13.64 -14.09
N GLY A 48 2.31 -13.17 -15.29
CA GLY A 48 0.92 -12.95 -15.71
C GLY A 48 0.11 -14.26 -15.81
N PRO A 49 -1.23 -14.21 -15.82
CA PRO A 49 -2.05 -13.01 -15.67
C PRO A 49 -1.86 -12.37 -14.29
N LEU A 50 -1.91 -11.04 -14.26
CA LEU A 50 -1.83 -10.24 -13.05
C LEU A 50 -3.22 -9.70 -12.77
N THR A 51 -3.62 -9.69 -11.50
CA THR A 51 -4.91 -9.13 -11.08
C THR A 51 -4.69 -8.23 -9.88
N ILE A 52 -5.22 -7.01 -9.91
CA ILE A 52 -5.32 -6.19 -8.69
C ILE A 52 -6.38 -6.82 -7.81
N VAL A 53 -5.99 -7.23 -6.60
CA VAL A 53 -6.89 -7.92 -5.67
C VAL A 53 -7.22 -7.10 -4.43
N TYR A 54 -6.52 -5.99 -4.22
CA TYR A 54 -6.83 -5.03 -3.16
C TYR A 54 -6.17 -3.70 -3.47
N GLN A 55 -6.81 -2.61 -3.04
CA GLN A 55 -6.23 -1.28 -3.03
C GLN A 55 -6.82 -0.44 -1.89
N SER A 56 -6.05 0.51 -1.37
CA SER A 56 -6.51 1.47 -0.37
C SER A 56 -5.78 2.80 -0.52
N SER A 57 -6.52 3.90 -0.42
CA SER A 57 -5.96 5.25 -0.46
C SER A 57 -5.23 5.58 0.83
N VAL A 58 -4.11 6.29 0.70
CA VAL A 58 -3.23 6.70 1.78
C VAL A 58 -2.90 8.18 1.60
N LYS A 59 -2.93 8.93 2.70
CA LYS A 59 -2.88 10.40 2.70
C LYS A 59 -1.62 10.96 2.04
N ASP A 60 -0.46 10.37 2.34
CA ASP A 60 0.83 10.85 1.85
C ASP A 60 1.81 9.70 1.62
N ARG A 61 2.94 10.04 0.99
CA ARG A 61 4.01 9.11 0.63
C ARG A 61 4.62 8.42 1.84
N GLY A 62 4.82 9.14 2.94
CA GLY A 62 5.48 8.64 4.13
C GLY A 62 4.65 7.54 4.79
N ILE A 63 3.35 7.81 4.96
CA ILE A 63 2.40 6.81 5.46
C ILE A 63 2.34 5.63 4.47
N ALA A 64 2.25 5.88 3.15
CA ALA A 64 2.18 4.81 2.15
C ALA A 64 3.40 3.87 2.22
N LEU A 65 4.62 4.40 2.35
CA LEU A 65 5.84 3.61 2.51
C LEU A 65 5.82 2.76 3.79
N ARG A 66 5.40 3.34 4.92
CA ARG A 66 5.26 2.61 6.20
C ARG A 66 4.25 1.47 6.07
N MET A 67 3.08 1.74 5.49
CA MET A 67 2.05 0.72 5.28
C MET A 67 2.54 -0.38 4.32
N GLU A 68 3.24 -0.02 3.23
CA GLU A 68 3.82 -0.99 2.31
C GLU A 68 4.78 -1.95 3.02
N TYR A 69 5.66 -1.41 3.86
CA TYR A 69 6.59 -2.19 4.69
C TYR A 69 5.86 -3.13 5.66
N CYS A 70 4.84 -2.62 6.37
CA CYS A 70 4.02 -3.42 7.27
C CYS A 70 3.33 -4.57 6.53
N VAL A 71 2.68 -4.27 5.40
CA VAL A 71 1.98 -5.26 4.58
C VAL A 71 2.96 -6.30 4.02
N LYS A 72 4.17 -5.91 3.61
CA LYS A 72 5.20 -6.85 3.13
C LYS A 72 5.57 -7.89 4.19
N LYS A 73 5.61 -7.50 5.47
CA LYS A 73 5.90 -8.39 6.61
C LYS A 73 4.75 -9.31 7.02
N LEU A 74 3.52 -9.05 6.56
CA LEU A 74 2.40 -9.95 6.82
C LEU A 74 2.67 -11.35 6.25
N SER A 75 2.24 -12.36 7.01
CA SER A 75 2.19 -13.73 6.54
C SER A 75 1.29 -13.84 5.31
N LYS A 76 1.44 -14.93 4.53
CA LYS A 76 0.54 -15.18 3.38
C LYS A 76 -0.92 -15.18 3.84
N GLN A 77 -1.24 -15.87 4.93
CA GLN A 77 -2.60 -15.93 5.47
C GLN A 77 -3.15 -14.54 5.86
N GLN A 78 -2.33 -13.69 6.47
CA GLN A 78 -2.74 -12.32 6.82
C GLN A 78 -2.99 -11.46 5.58
N LYS A 79 -2.17 -11.59 4.52
CA LYS A 79 -2.41 -10.91 3.24
C LYS A 79 -3.67 -11.41 2.55
N GLU A 80 -3.94 -12.72 2.60
CA GLU A 80 -5.18 -13.28 2.07
C GLU A 80 -6.40 -12.77 2.85
N LYS A 81 -6.31 -12.68 4.18
CA LYS A 81 -7.37 -12.07 5.00
C LYS A 81 -7.61 -10.62 4.59
N LEU A 82 -6.57 -9.82 4.38
CA LEU A 82 -6.68 -8.45 3.86
C LEU A 82 -7.42 -8.40 2.51
N VAL A 83 -7.11 -9.32 1.60
CA VAL A 83 -7.79 -9.44 0.29
C VAL A 83 -9.24 -9.89 0.45
N ILE A 84 -9.58 -10.69 1.45
CA ILE A 84 -10.96 -11.13 1.69
C ILE A 84 -11.78 -10.01 2.35
N THR A 85 -11.22 -9.35 3.35
CA THR A 85 -11.95 -8.35 4.15
C THR A 85 -12.06 -6.99 3.49
N GLN A 86 -11.24 -6.69 2.48
CA GLN A 86 -11.28 -5.44 1.71
C GLN A 86 -11.45 -4.17 2.57
N PRO A 87 -10.62 -3.96 3.62
CA PRO A 87 -10.78 -2.79 4.47
C PRO A 87 -10.56 -1.51 3.67
N LEU A 88 -11.44 -0.53 3.82
CA LEU A 88 -11.34 0.75 3.10
C LEU A 88 -10.07 1.52 3.48
N CYS A 89 -9.72 1.51 4.78
CA CYS A 89 -8.55 2.21 5.33
C CYS A 89 -7.50 1.20 5.81
N ILE A 90 -6.41 1.06 5.04
CA ILE A 90 -5.32 0.16 5.40
C ILE A 90 -4.64 0.56 6.71
N THR A 91 -4.55 1.87 7.00
CA THR A 91 -3.92 2.37 8.22
C THR A 91 -4.67 1.90 9.46
N THR A 92 -5.99 2.11 9.49
CA THR A 92 -6.85 1.64 10.60
C THR A 92 -6.83 0.12 10.72
N TYR A 93 -6.84 -0.61 9.61
CA TYR A 93 -6.76 -2.08 9.62
C TYR A 93 -5.46 -2.57 10.28
N LEU A 94 -4.30 -2.02 9.88
CA LEU A 94 -3.02 -2.47 10.42
C LEU A 94 -2.82 -2.07 11.89
N MET A 95 -3.42 -0.96 12.34
CA MET A 95 -3.41 -0.55 13.74
C MET A 95 -4.23 -1.47 14.64
N THR A 96 -5.36 -1.97 14.14
CA THR A 96 -6.32 -2.79 14.94
C THR A 96 -6.00 -4.27 14.96
N THR A 97 -5.20 -4.77 14.01
CA THR A 97 -4.91 -6.22 13.86
C THR A 97 -3.69 -6.68 14.70
N ASP A 98 -3.28 -5.90 15.70
CA ASP A 98 -2.17 -6.19 16.62
C ASP A 98 -0.86 -6.60 15.92
N LEU A 99 -0.34 -5.71 15.06
CA LEU A 99 1.02 -5.77 14.51
C LEU A 99 1.98 -4.85 15.28
N SER A 100 1.62 -4.54 16.52
CA SER A 100 2.11 -3.41 17.32
C SER A 100 3.60 -3.50 17.69
N GLU A 101 4.27 -4.65 17.57
CA GLU A 101 5.69 -4.75 17.97
C GLU A 101 6.72 -4.90 16.83
N LYS A 102 6.32 -5.27 15.60
CA LYS A 102 7.31 -5.64 14.55
C LYS A 102 7.49 -4.64 13.41
N CYS A 103 6.65 -3.62 13.31
CA CYS A 103 6.69 -2.68 12.20
C CYS A 103 6.80 -1.21 12.59
N LEU A 104 6.44 -0.83 13.82
CA LEU A 104 6.20 0.57 14.17
C LEU A 104 6.60 0.84 15.64
N PRO A 105 7.85 1.24 15.94
CA PRO A 105 8.01 2.11 17.09
C PRO A 105 7.29 3.42 16.72
N GLU A 106 6.27 3.78 17.48
CA GLU A 106 5.56 5.07 17.41
C GLU A 106 4.71 5.31 16.14
N ILE A 107 3.52 4.70 16.11
CA ILE A 107 2.33 5.44 15.67
C ILE A 107 1.39 5.52 16.86
N THR A 108 1.63 6.48 17.75
CA THR A 108 0.63 6.88 18.74
C THR A 108 -0.41 7.77 18.05
N PRO A 109 -1.68 7.79 18.50
CA PRO A 109 -2.71 8.68 17.95
C PRO A 109 -2.33 10.16 17.96
N SER A 110 -1.34 10.55 18.79
CA SER A 110 -0.84 11.92 18.95
C SER A 110 0.12 12.38 17.85
N THR A 111 0.65 11.51 16.99
CA THR A 111 1.55 11.91 15.88
C THR A 111 0.81 12.16 14.56
N ILE A 112 -0.53 12.05 14.52
CA ILE A 112 -1.32 12.67 13.45
C ILE A 112 -1.39 14.18 13.73
N THR A 113 -0.23 14.83 13.75
CA THR A 113 -0.21 16.29 13.61
C THR A 113 -0.60 16.56 12.16
N TYR A 114 -1.73 17.23 11.96
CA TYR A 114 -1.97 17.96 10.72
C TYR A 114 -0.86 19.01 10.61
N SER A 115 0.27 18.65 10.00
CA SER A 115 1.31 19.60 9.70
C SER A 115 0.82 20.41 8.49
N GLN A 116 0.23 21.57 8.80
CA GLN A 116 0.20 22.70 7.90
C GLN A 116 1.64 23.15 7.68
N ASN A 117 1.99 23.36 6.41
CA ASN A 117 3.15 24.08 5.90
C ASN A 117 4.51 23.37 5.79
N GLY A 118 5.06 23.49 4.58
CA GLY A 118 6.44 23.22 4.25
C GLY A 118 6.68 23.44 2.76
N GLN A 119 6.58 24.71 2.32
CA GLN A 119 7.15 25.18 1.05
C GLN A 119 8.54 24.59 0.85
N ASN A 120 8.90 24.19 -0.37
CA ASN A 120 10.26 24.37 -0.88
C ASN A 120 10.28 24.27 -2.42
N LYS A 121 10.55 25.45 -2.99
CA LYS A 121 11.30 25.81 -4.20
C LYS A 121 11.65 24.71 -5.22
#